data_AF-A0A937Q370-F1
#
_entry.id   AF-A0A937Q370-F1
#
_cell.length_a   1.000
_cell.length_b   1.000
_cell.length_c   1.000
_cell.angle_alpha   90.00
_cell.angle_beta   90.00
_cell.angle_gamma   90.00
#
_symmetry.space_group_name_H-M   'P 1'
#
loop_
_entity.id
_entity.type
_entity.pdbx_description
1 polymer ?
#
loop_
_entity_poly.entity_id
_entity_poly.type
_entity_poly.pdbx_seq_one_letter_code
_entity_poly.pdbx_strand_id
1 'polypeptide(L)' 'MNQALADLIKISRDTGGDPTLVQGGGGNTSVKTADGEYMYIKASGTALKDMSANVGWRRLRLETARSVVKDKA' A
#
# COMPACT_ATOMS: atom_id res chain seq x y z
N MET A 1 14.33 -4.07 -8.01
CA MET A 1 13.06 -3.54 -7.43
C MET A 1 13.11 -3.77 -5.93
N ASN A 2 12.64 -2.82 -5.10
CA ASN A 2 12.56 -3.02 -3.64
C ASN A 2 11.60 -4.18 -3.34
N GLN A 3 11.99 -5.16 -2.51
CA GLN A 3 11.17 -6.35 -2.22
C GLN A 3 9.81 -5.98 -1.63
N ALA A 4 9.75 -5.03 -0.69
CA ALA A 4 8.50 -4.58 -0.08
C ALA A 4 7.53 -3.96 -1.11
N LEU A 5 8.07 -3.28 -2.13
CA LEU A 5 7.26 -2.76 -3.23
C LEU A 5 6.76 -3.90 -4.14
N ALA A 6 7.61 -4.88 -4.43
CA ALA A 6 7.21 -6.06 -5.21
C ALA A 6 6.06 -6.82 -4.52
N ASP A 7 6.19 -7.01 -3.21
CA ASP A 7 5.18 -7.67 -2.38
C ASP A 7 3.87 -6.87 -2.35
N LEU A 8 3.95 -5.54 -2.22
CA LEU A 8 2.77 -4.68 -2.26
C LEU A 8 2.03 -4.82 -3.60
N ILE A 9 2.76 -4.80 -4.72
CA ILE A 9 2.16 -4.92 -6.06
C ILE A 9 1.49 -6.30 -6.20
N LYS A 10 2.16 -7.37 -5.75
CA LYS A 10 1.60 -8.73 -5.78
C LYS A 10 0.31 -8.81 -4.96
N ILE A 11 0.35 -8.44 -3.69
CA ILE A 11 -0.81 -8.48 -2.79
C ILE A 11 -1.97 -7.66 -3.37
N SER A 12 -1.68 -6.46 -3.91
CA SER A 12 -2.71 -5.58 -4.48
C SER A 12 -3.33 -6.18 -5.74
N ARG A 13 -2.55 -6.81 -6.61
CA ARG A 13 -3.06 -7.47 -7.80
C ARG A 13 -3.88 -8.70 -7.48
N ASP A 14 -3.38 -9.54 -6.58
CA ASP A 14 -4.03 -10.78 -6.17
C ASP A 14 -5.38 -10.47 -5.49
N THR A 15 -5.39 -9.54 -4.52
CA THR A 15 -6.63 -9.15 -3.81
C THR A 15 -7.57 -8.28 -4.65
N GLY A 16 -7.03 -7.38 -5.48
CA GLY A 16 -7.83 -6.49 -6.32
C GLY A 16 -8.40 -7.16 -7.57
N GLY A 17 -7.83 -8.29 -7.99
CA GLY A 17 -8.35 -9.12 -9.08
C GLY A 17 -9.48 -10.05 -8.65
N ASP A 18 -9.65 -10.25 -7.34
CA ASP A 18 -10.71 -11.09 -6.78
C ASP A 18 -11.95 -10.25 -6.42
N PRO A 19 -13.06 -10.36 -7.19
CA PRO A 19 -14.28 -9.60 -6.95
C PRO A 19 -15.02 -10.00 -5.66
N THR A 20 -14.64 -11.12 -5.02
CA THR A 20 -15.17 -11.53 -3.73
C THR A 20 -14.51 -10.78 -2.56
N LEU A 21 -13.30 -10.26 -2.78
CA LEU A 21 -12.54 -9.47 -1.80
C LEU A 21 -12.73 -7.98 -2.00
N VAL A 22 -12.69 -7.51 -3.24
CA VAL A 22 -12.72 -6.09 -3.58
C VAL A 22 -13.72 -5.82 -4.70
N GLN A 23 -14.71 -5.00 -4.40
CA GLN A 23 -15.71 -4.55 -5.37
C GLN A 23 -15.46 -3.07 -5.74
N GLY A 24 -15.46 -2.77 -7.04
CA GLY A 24 -15.21 -1.41 -7.54
C GLY A 24 -13.78 -0.92 -7.28
N GLY A 25 -13.61 0.38 -7.02
CA GLY A 25 -12.30 1.02 -6.82
C GLY A 25 -11.73 0.95 -5.38
N GLY A 26 -12.41 0.20 -4.49
CA GLY A 26 -12.12 0.18 -3.06
C GLY A 26 -10.82 -0.56 -2.65
N GLY A 27 -10.72 -0.84 -1.36
CA GLY A 27 -9.62 -1.61 -0.76
C GLY A 27 -8.34 -0.80 -0.57
N ASN A 28 -7.54 -1.21 0.43
CA ASN A 28 -6.22 -0.67 0.72
C ASN A 28 -5.25 -1.81 1.08
N THR A 29 -3.98 -1.60 0.78
CA THR A 29 -2.89 -2.54 1.04
C THR A 29 -1.65 -1.74 1.44
N SER A 30 -0.83 -2.30 2.32
CA SER A 30 0.45 -1.71 2.70
C SER A 30 1.48 -2.77 3.08
N VAL A 31 2.75 -2.49 2.83
CA VAL A 31 3.89 -3.34 3.20
C VAL A 31 4.97 -2.47 3.84
N LYS A 32 5.48 -2.90 4.99
CA LYS A 32 6.58 -2.22 5.71
C LYS A 32 7.91 -2.77 5.21
N THR A 33 8.92 -1.92 5.06
CA THR A 33 10.28 -2.37 4.73
C THR A 33 10.87 -3.17 5.90
N ALA A 34 11.80 -4.09 5.61
CA ALA A 34 12.38 -4.99 6.61
C ALA A 34 13.16 -4.24 7.70
N ASP A 35 13.75 -3.09 7.36
CA ASP A 35 14.41 -2.17 8.30
C ASP A 35 13.44 -1.38 9.19
N GLY A 36 12.13 -1.43 8.93
CA GLY A 36 11.11 -0.70 9.68
C GLY A 36 11.13 0.82 9.47
N GLU A 37 11.89 1.35 8.51
CA GLU A 37 11.97 2.80 8.27
C GLU A 37 10.80 3.32 7.42
N TYR A 38 10.35 2.52 6.45
CA TYR A 38 9.35 2.95 5.47
C TYR A 38 8.17 1.98 5.37
N MET A 39 7.08 2.50 4.82
CA MET A 39 5.93 1.73 4.37
C MET A 39 5.57 2.14 2.95
N TYR A 40 5.37 1.14 2.09
CA TYR A 40 4.67 1.32 0.83
C TYR A 40 3.18 1.11 1.07
N ILE A 41 2.35 2.00 0.54
CA ILE A 41 0.89 1.96 0.72
C ILE A 41 0.18 2.30 -0.60
N LYS A 42 -0.99 1.69 -0.85
CA LYS A 42 -1.88 2.05 -1.96
C LYS A 42 -2.21 3.54 -1.94
N ALA A 43 -2.05 4.19 -3.09
CA ALA A 43 -2.45 5.57 -3.30
C ALA A 43 -3.89 5.64 -3.86
N SER A 44 -4.63 6.69 -3.50
CA SER A 44 -5.92 7.00 -4.12
C SER A 44 -5.76 7.28 -5.62
N GLY A 45 -6.80 6.98 -6.40
CA GLY A 45 -6.82 7.18 -7.86
C GLY A 45 -6.33 5.98 -8.68
N THR A 46 -6.04 4.84 -8.06
CA THR A 46 -5.68 3.59 -8.77
C THR A 46 -6.36 2.40 -8.08
N ALA A 47 -7.03 1.54 -8.85
CA ALA A 47 -7.60 0.31 -8.32
C ALA A 47 -6.47 -0.68 -7.95
N LEU A 48 -6.72 -1.57 -6.98
CA LEU A 48 -5.69 -2.49 -6.47
C LEU A 48 -5.11 -3.38 -7.58
N LYS A 49 -5.98 -3.91 -8.46
CA LYS A 49 -5.58 -4.73 -9.62
C LYS A 49 -4.70 -4.01 -10.64
N ASP A 50 -4.78 -2.69 -10.69
CA ASP A 50 -4.08 -1.86 -11.69
C ASP A 50 -2.73 -1.31 -11.16
N MET A 51 -2.34 -1.65 -9.94
CA MET A 51 -1.06 -1.22 -9.37
C MET A 51 0.13 -1.76 -10.17
N SER A 52 1.18 -0.95 -10.31
CA SER A 52 2.43 -1.34 -10.98
C SER A 52 3.65 -0.75 -10.26
N ALA A 53 4.84 -1.02 -10.80
CA ALA A 53 6.08 -0.44 -10.30
C ALA A 53 6.07 1.10 -10.30
N ASN A 54 5.29 1.73 -11.18
CA ASN A 54 5.35 3.19 -11.42
C ASN A 54 4.12 3.95 -10.91
N VAL A 55 2.99 3.28 -10.66
CA VAL A 55 1.73 3.93 -10.28
C VAL A 55 0.96 3.14 -9.22
N GLY A 56 0.12 3.86 -8.47
CA GLY A 56 -0.82 3.27 -7.51
C GLY A 56 -0.30 3.16 -6.08
N TRP A 57 0.88 3.69 -5.76
CA TRP A 57 1.45 3.60 -4.41
C TRP A 57 2.21 4.87 -4.00
N ARG A 58 2.43 5.03 -2.69
CA ARG A 58 3.34 6.02 -2.10
C ARG A 58 4.25 5.36 -1.07
N ARG A 59 5.45 5.90 -0.91
CA ARG A 59 6.38 5.52 0.15
C ARG A 59 6.29 6.58 1.26
N LEU A 60 6.08 6.13 2.49
CA LEU A 60 5.95 6.97 3.68
C LEU A 60 6.99 6.57 4.72
N ARG A 61 7.48 7.52 5.51
CA ARG A 61 8.26 7.22 6.72
C ARG A 61 7.33 6.68 7.80
N LEU A 62 7.69 5.52 8.36
CA LEU A 62 6.87 4.88 9.39
C LEU A 62 6.80 5.71 10.67
N GLU A 63 7.89 6.40 11.03
CA GLU A 63 7.91 7.31 12.17
C GLU A 63 6.85 8.42 12.05
N THR A 64 6.77 9.10 10.91
CA THR A 64 5.78 10.15 10.64
C THR A 64 4.36 9.60 10.69
N ALA A 65 4.11 8.41 10.12
CA ALA A 65 2.79 7.79 10.21
C ALA A 65 2.43 7.43 11.67
N ARG A 66 3.40 7.00 12.47
CA ARG A 66 3.21 6.65 13.89
C ARG A 66 3.00 7.88 14.78
N SER A 67 3.56 9.04 14.43
CA SER A 67 3.39 10.25 15.25
C SER A 67 1.93 10.71 15.29
N VAL A 68 1.17 10.49 14.22
CA VAL A 68 -0.28 10.80 14.16
C VAL A 68 -1.07 10.05 15.23
N VAL A 69 -0.67 8.81 15.55
CA VAL A 69 -1.35 8.02 16.61
C VAL A 69 -1.16 8.63 17.99
N LYS A 70 -0.11 9.41 18.19
CA LYS A 70 0.19 10.09 19.46
C LYS A 70 -0.37 11.52 19.52
N ASP A 71 -0.97 11.99 18.42
CA ASP A 71 -1.52 13.33 18.34
C ASP A 71 -2.77 13.40 19.25
N LYS A 72 -2.76 14.34 20.19
CA LYS A 72 -3.91 14.58 21.08
C LYS A 72 -4.73 15.69 20.43
N ALA A 73 -5.98 15.37 20.09
CA ALA A 73 -6.96 16.31 19.54
C ALA A 73 -7.14 17.56 20.42
#